data_AF-A0AAE3ITP4-F1
#
_entry.id   AF-A0AAE3ITP4-F1
#
_cell.length_a   1.000
_cell.length_b   1.000
_cell.length_c   1.000
_cell.angle_alpha   90.00
_cell.angle_beta   90.00
_cell.angle_gamma   90.00
#
_symmetry.space_group_name_H-M   'P 1'
#
loop_
_entity.id
_entity.type
_entity.pdbx_description
1 polymer ?
#
loop_
_entity_poly.entity_id
_entity_poly.type
_entity_poly.pdbx_seq_one_letter_code
_entity_poly.pdbx_strand_id
1 'polypeptide(L)'
;MANKKEGSLKSQSLPLKIFIFISLGFIGIITFAAILAVYFFGVKGLFTLTGVSYHSIFTIVKFLIYCFLFGLITDIVLLTFKVLFMLFPLQAYQIQLLLFLTNTYLSWLVVHFVDYWMINIAIDTWIEIIGAILLAAIDYIIDFNKEKMID
;
A
#
# COMPACT_ATOMS: atom_id res chain seq x y z
N MET A 1 -46.84 -5.05 15.18
CA MET A 1 -45.90 -4.11 14.53
C MET A 1 -44.87 -3.65 15.56
N ALA A 2 -43.72 -4.31 15.65
CA ALA A 2 -42.66 -3.92 16.58
C ALA A 2 -41.71 -2.93 15.88
N ASN A 3 -41.60 -1.74 16.48
CA ASN A 3 -40.92 -0.57 15.99
C ASN A 3 -39.39 -0.75 16.04
N LYS A 4 -38.74 -0.73 14.87
CA LYS A 4 -37.29 -0.75 14.70
C LYS A 4 -36.72 0.59 15.18
N LYS A 5 -36.29 0.67 16.45
CA LYS A 5 -35.47 1.79 16.94
C LYS A 5 -34.10 1.70 16.28
N GLU A 6 -33.94 2.42 15.18
CA GLU A 6 -32.65 2.63 14.54
C GLU A 6 -31.72 3.36 15.53
N GLY A 7 -30.58 2.74 15.82
CA GLY A 7 -29.56 3.25 16.73
C GLY A 7 -28.90 4.50 16.18
N SER A 8 -29.53 5.66 16.39
CA SER A 8 -28.96 6.95 16.03
C SER A 8 -27.88 7.37 17.03
N LEU A 9 -26.65 7.63 16.55
CA LEU A 9 -25.54 8.22 17.32
C LEU A 9 -25.87 9.61 17.91
N LYS A 10 -27.02 10.19 17.54
CA LYS A 10 -27.46 11.52 17.95
C LYS A 10 -28.18 11.53 19.32
N SER A 11 -28.59 10.37 19.84
CA SER A 11 -29.31 10.26 21.14
C SER A 11 -28.44 9.75 22.30
N GLN A 12 -27.14 9.57 22.08
CA GLN A 12 -26.23 8.96 23.06
C GLN A 12 -25.53 10.02 23.93
N SER A 13 -25.18 9.64 25.15
CA SER A 13 -24.46 10.52 26.09
C SER A 13 -23.08 10.90 25.53
N LEU A 14 -22.67 12.16 25.72
CA LEU A 14 -21.36 12.69 25.30
C LEU A 14 -20.17 11.75 25.61
N PRO A 15 -20.06 11.12 26.81
CA PRO A 15 -18.96 10.19 27.09
C PRO A 15 -18.98 8.94 26.20
N LEU A 16 -20.15 8.40 25.86
CA LEU A 16 -20.26 7.23 24.98
C LEU A 16 -19.83 7.59 23.56
N LYS A 17 -20.17 8.78 23.07
CA LYS A 17 -19.77 9.25 21.74
C LYS A 17 -18.25 9.47 21.62
N ILE A 18 -17.63 10.01 22.67
CA ILE A 18 -16.16 10.17 22.75
C ILE A 18 -15.49 8.80 22.80
N PHE A 19 -16.01 7.88 23.62
CA PHE A 19 -15.49 6.52 23.70
C PHE A 19 -15.52 5.79 22.36
N ILE A 20 -16.63 5.91 21.61
CA ILE A 20 -16.75 5.33 20.26
C ILE A 20 -15.69 5.92 19.33
N PHE A 21 -15.50 7.24 19.32
CA PHE A 21 -14.52 7.88 18.45
C PHE A 21 -13.08 7.47 18.79
N ILE A 22 -12.75 7.41 20.08
CA ILE A 22 -11.44 6.95 20.56
C ILE A 22 -11.21 5.49 20.17
N SER A 23 -12.19 4.63 20.39
CA SER A 23 -12.09 3.20 20.06
C SER A 23 -11.89 2.99 18.56
N LEU A 24 -12.65 3.70 17.72
CA LEU A 24 -12.51 3.62 16.27
C LEU A 24 -11.14 4.13 15.80
N GLY A 25 -10.67 5.25 16.37
CA GLY A 25 -9.34 5.77 16.09
C GLY A 25 -8.24 4.79 16.49
N PHE A 26 -8.38 4.14 17.64
CA PHE A 26 -7.41 3.16 18.15
C PHE A 26 -7.30 1.94 17.24
N ILE A 27 -8.43 1.42 16.74
CA ILE A 27 -8.44 0.34 15.75
C ILE A 27 -7.69 0.76 14.49
N GLY A 28 -7.97 1.96 13.96
CA GLY A 28 -7.30 2.48 12.77
C GLY A 28 -5.78 2.59 12.94
N ILE A 29 -5.32 3.08 14.09
CA ILE A 29 -3.89 3.19 14.40
C ILE A 29 -3.23 1.81 14.48
N ILE A 30 -3.87 0.83 15.13
CA ILE A 30 -3.34 -0.54 15.22
C ILE A 30 -3.23 -1.16 13.83
N THR A 31 -4.28 -1.04 13.01
CA THR A 31 -4.26 -1.57 11.64
C THR A 31 -3.14 -0.93 10.82
N PHE A 32 -3.00 0.40 10.88
CA PHE A 32 -1.94 1.10 10.18
C PHE A 32 -0.54 0.67 10.66
N ALA A 33 -0.34 0.54 11.98
CA ALA A 33 0.91 0.07 12.55
C ALA A 33 1.24 -1.37 12.15
N ALA A 34 0.24 -2.25 12.08
CA ALA A 34 0.43 -3.63 11.64
C ALA A 34 0.84 -3.70 10.16
N ILE A 35 0.19 -2.93 9.29
CA ILE A 35 0.56 -2.80 7.87
C ILE A 35 2.01 -2.31 7.78
N LEU A 36 2.35 -1.22 8.46
CA LEU A 36 3.69 -0.66 8.46
C LEU A 36 4.74 -1.65 8.97
N ALA A 37 4.41 -2.46 9.98
CA ALA A 37 5.31 -3.49 10.51
C ALA A 37 5.59 -4.59 9.46
N VAL A 38 4.58 -5.05 8.72
CA VAL A 38 4.77 -6.04 7.64
C VAL A 38 5.73 -5.50 6.58
N TYR A 39 5.48 -4.28 6.10
CA TYR A 39 6.38 -3.62 5.14
C TYR A 39 7.78 -3.40 5.72
N PHE A 40 7.90 -3.03 6.99
CA PHE A 40 9.17 -2.85 7.67
C PHE A 40 10.00 -4.13 7.71
N PHE A 41 9.39 -5.26 8.09
CA PHE A 41 10.10 -6.53 8.08
C PHE A 41 10.46 -6.99 6.66
N GLY A 42 9.58 -6.74 5.68
CA GLY A 42 9.86 -7.02 4.26
C GLY A 42 11.07 -6.24 3.74
N VAL A 43 11.08 -4.92 3.91
CA VAL A 43 12.18 -4.05 3.45
C VAL A 43 13.47 -4.33 4.22
N LYS A 44 13.40 -4.45 5.55
CA LYS A 44 14.58 -4.79 6.37
C LYS A 44 15.17 -6.14 5.95
N GLY A 45 14.31 -7.13 5.68
CA GLY A 45 14.73 -8.44 5.19
C GLY A 45 15.45 -8.33 3.84
N LEU A 46 14.85 -7.63 2.88
CA LEU A 46 15.44 -7.38 1.56
C LEU A 46 16.80 -6.68 1.66
N PHE A 47 16.90 -5.63 2.49
CA PHE A 47 18.15 -4.89 2.70
C PHE A 47 19.23 -5.74 3.36
N THR A 48 18.85 -6.61 4.30
CA THR A 48 19.80 -7.53 4.96
C THR A 48 20.34 -8.57 3.97
N LEU A 49 19.48 -9.09 3.09
CA LEU A 49 19.88 -10.07 2.06
C LEU A 49 20.76 -9.47 0.97
N THR A 50 20.55 -8.19 0.65
CA THR A 50 21.24 -7.49 -0.44
C THR A 50 22.44 -6.66 0.01
N GLY A 51 22.64 -6.49 1.31
CA GLY A 51 23.77 -5.72 1.87
C GLY A 51 23.57 -4.19 1.85
N VAL A 52 22.34 -3.70 1.66
CA VAL A 52 22.03 -2.26 1.67
C VAL A 52 22.37 -1.66 3.03
N SER A 53 23.20 -0.62 3.01
CA SER A 53 23.60 0.12 4.21
C SER A 53 22.64 1.28 4.46
N TYR A 54 22.12 1.36 5.69
CA TYR A 54 21.26 2.45 6.15
C TYR A 54 21.73 2.95 7.51
N HIS A 55 21.60 4.25 7.75
CA HIS A 55 22.17 4.88 8.95
C HIS A 55 21.50 4.45 10.27
N SER A 56 20.18 4.18 10.25
CA SER A 56 19.41 3.83 11.45
C SER A 56 18.11 3.12 11.09
N ILE A 57 17.52 2.40 12.04
CA ILE A 57 16.16 1.83 11.92
C ILE A 57 15.13 2.93 11.60
N PHE A 58 15.30 4.13 12.17
CA PHE A 58 14.43 5.28 11.86
C PHE A 58 14.51 5.71 10.39
N THR A 59 15.62 5.44 9.70
CA THR A 59 15.77 5.73 8.27
C THR A 59 14.83 4.85 7.44
N ILE A 60 14.72 3.56 7.77
CA ILE A 60 13.78 2.64 7.11
C ILE A 60 12.33 3.06 7.36
N VAL A 61 11.99 3.44 8.59
CA VAL A 61 10.62 3.88 8.92
C VAL A 61 10.23 5.12 8.11
N LYS A 62 11.13 6.11 8.00
CA LYS A 62 10.90 7.31 7.17
C LYS A 62 10.74 6.97 5.70
N PHE A 63 11.59 6.08 5.18
CA PHE A 63 11.50 5.59 3.82
C PHE A 63 10.13 4.98 3.52
N LEU A 64 9.63 4.09 4.40
CA LEU A 64 8.30 3.50 4.25
C LEU A 64 7.18 4.53 4.28
N ILE A 65 7.26 5.51 5.19
CA ILE A 65 6.27 6.58 5.27
C ILE A 65 6.22 7.36 3.95
N TYR A 66 7.38 7.76 3.41
CA TYR A 66 7.41 8.48 2.14
C TYR A 66 6.95 7.60 0.97
N CYS A 67 7.39 6.34 0.89
CA CYS A 67 6.91 5.41 -0.12
C CYS A 67 5.39 5.22 -0.04
N PHE A 68 4.81 5.18 1.16
CA PHE A 68 3.35 5.12 1.32
C PHE A 68 2.67 6.41 0.82
N LEU A 69 3.21 7.59 1.17
CA LEU A 69 2.65 8.88 0.72
C LEU A 69 2.67 9.02 -0.81
N PHE A 70 3.79 8.71 -1.46
CA PHE A 70 3.90 8.76 -2.93
C PHE A 70 3.18 7.59 -3.60
N GLY A 71 3.13 6.43 -2.94
CA GLY A 71 2.37 5.26 -3.36
C GLY A 71 0.89 5.58 -3.58
N LEU A 72 0.28 6.33 -2.65
CA LEU A 72 -1.10 6.79 -2.79
C LEU A 72 -1.34 7.61 -4.08
N ILE A 73 -0.35 8.40 -4.50
CA ILE A 73 -0.44 9.18 -5.74
C ILE A 73 -0.38 8.24 -6.94
N THR A 74 0.56 7.28 -6.92
CA THR A 74 0.68 6.31 -8.01
C THR A 74 -0.48 5.35 -8.11
N ASP A 75 -1.17 5.03 -7.02
CA ASP A 75 -2.38 4.20 -7.04
C ASP A 75 -3.50 4.87 -7.85
N ILE A 76 -3.65 6.18 -7.71
CA ILE A 76 -4.61 6.98 -8.50
C ILE A 76 -4.23 6.96 -9.99
N VAL A 77 -2.93 7.06 -10.28
CA VAL A 77 -2.41 6.96 -11.65
C VAL A 77 -2.67 5.56 -12.23
N LEU A 78 -2.43 4.51 -11.45
CA LEU A 78 -2.67 3.12 -11.85
C LEU A 78 -4.16 2.88 -12.15
N LEU A 79 -5.06 3.45 -11.36
CA LEU A 79 -6.50 3.38 -11.62
C LEU A 79 -6.87 4.02 -12.97
N THR A 80 -6.21 5.12 -13.33
CA THR A 80 -6.39 5.78 -14.63
C THR A 80 -5.94 4.87 -15.77
N PHE A 81 -4.78 4.23 -15.63
CA PHE A 81 -4.30 3.24 -16.60
C PHE A 81 -5.23 2.03 -16.70
N LYS A 82 -5.81 1.57 -15.60
CA LYS A 82 -6.81 0.48 -15.60
C LYS A 82 -8.01 0.80 -16.47
N VAL A 83 -8.59 1.99 -16.31
CA VAL A 83 -9.71 2.43 -17.16
C VAL A 83 -9.25 2.56 -18.61
N LEU A 84 -8.07 3.14 -18.84
CA LEU A 84 -7.52 3.33 -20.18
C LEU A 84 -7.30 2.00 -20.92
N PHE A 85 -6.72 0.99 -20.27
CA PHE A 85 -6.45 -0.31 -20.87
C PHE A 85 -7.71 -1.09 -21.23
N MET A 86 -8.80 -0.91 -20.47
CA MET A 86 -10.10 -1.50 -20.79
C MET A 86 -10.74 -0.93 -22.06
N LEU A 87 -10.31 0.25 -22.53
CA LEU A 87 -10.82 0.85 -23.77
C LEU A 87 -10.16 0.28 -25.03
N PHE A 88 -9.04 -0.45 -24.89
CA PHE A 88 -8.35 -1.07 -26.02
C PHE A 88 -8.92 -2.47 -26.31
N PRO A 89 -8.88 -2.94 -27.57
CA PRO A 89 -9.32 -4.28 -27.95
C PRO A 89 -8.27 -5.33 -27.55
N LEU A 90 -7.94 -5.42 -26.26
CA LEU A 90 -6.99 -6.36 -25.69
C LEU A 90 -7.71 -7.52 -25.01
N GLN A 91 -7.07 -8.69 -24.99
CA GLN A 91 -7.56 -9.83 -24.22
C GLN A 91 -7.31 -9.62 -22.71
N ALA A 92 -8.11 -10.28 -21.86
CA ALA A 92 -8.03 -10.11 -20.41
C ALA A 92 -6.62 -10.34 -19.84
N TYR A 93 -5.91 -11.39 -20.31
CA TYR A 93 -4.53 -11.66 -19.86
C TYR A 93 -3.56 -10.54 -20.25
N GLN A 94 -3.77 -9.88 -21.39
CA GLN A 94 -2.93 -8.79 -21.87
C GLN A 94 -3.14 -7.54 -21.02
N ILE A 95 -4.39 -7.25 -20.64
CA ILE A 95 -4.73 -6.15 -19.73
C ILE A 95 -4.10 -6.40 -18.35
N GLN A 96 -4.22 -7.62 -17.82
CA GLN A 96 -3.61 -7.98 -16.54
C GLN A 96 -2.08 -7.86 -16.55
N LEU A 97 -1.43 -8.34 -17.62
CA LEU A 97 0.02 -8.18 -17.78
C LEU A 97 0.42 -6.71 -17.85
N LEU A 98 -0.32 -5.89 -18.62
CA LEU A 98 -0.01 -4.47 -18.77
C LEU A 98 -0.22 -3.70 -17.47
N LEU A 99 -1.26 -4.04 -16.70
CA LEU A 99 -1.48 -3.53 -15.34
C LEU A 99 -0.36 -3.91 -14.40
N PHE A 100 0.09 -5.17 -14.41
CA PHE A 100 1.21 -5.63 -13.58
C PHE A 100 2.51 -4.87 -13.91
N LEU A 101 2.83 -4.72 -15.20
CA LEU A 101 4.01 -3.96 -15.65
C LEU A 101 3.91 -2.48 -15.25
N THR A 102 2.73 -1.88 -15.40
CA THR A 102 2.49 -0.49 -15.01
C THR A 102 2.62 -0.31 -13.50
N ASN A 103 2.05 -1.23 -12.70
CA ASN A 103 2.17 -1.20 -11.25
C ASN A 103 3.63 -1.34 -10.81
N THR A 104 4.36 -2.28 -11.42
CA THR A 104 5.80 -2.47 -11.18
C THR A 104 6.58 -1.19 -11.48
N TYR A 105 6.33 -0.57 -12.64
CA TYR A 105 7.01 0.65 -13.05
C TYR A 105 6.72 1.82 -12.11
N LEU A 106 5.44 2.02 -11.74
CA LEU A 106 5.04 3.07 -10.81
C LEU A 106 5.61 2.85 -9.40
N SER A 107 5.58 1.61 -8.91
CA SER A 107 6.18 1.23 -7.62
C SER A 107 7.68 1.46 -7.60
N TRP A 108 8.38 1.10 -8.68
CA TRP A 108 9.81 1.38 -8.83
C TRP A 108 10.07 2.89 -8.85
N LEU A 109 9.27 3.68 -9.57
CA LEU A 109 9.40 5.13 -9.63
C LEU A 109 9.26 5.76 -8.23
N VAL A 110 8.30 5.30 -7.44
CA VAL A 110 8.13 5.74 -6.04
C VAL A 110 9.37 5.43 -5.21
N VAL A 111 9.85 4.19 -5.25
CA VAL A 111 11.03 3.76 -4.50
C VAL A 111 12.25 4.60 -4.90
N HIS A 112 12.49 4.73 -6.21
CA HIS A 112 13.61 5.47 -6.75
C HIS A 112 13.56 6.96 -6.40
N PHE A 113 12.37 7.56 -6.48
CA PHE A 113 12.18 8.96 -6.11
C PHE A 113 12.43 9.19 -4.61
N VAL A 114 11.94 8.28 -3.76
CA VAL A 114 12.13 8.37 -2.31
C VAL A 114 13.59 8.13 -1.93
N ASP A 115 14.27 7.15 -2.54
CA ASP A 115 15.70 6.91 -2.34
C ASP A 115 16.51 8.16 -2.71
N TYR A 116 16.29 8.70 -3.91
CA TYR A 116 16.95 9.93 -4.38
C TYR A 116 16.70 11.13 -3.45
N TRP A 117 15.48 11.26 -2.91
CA TRP A 117 15.15 12.34 -1.99
C TRP A 117 15.76 12.14 -0.59
N MET A 118 16.03 10.90 -0.19
CA MET A 118 16.58 10.55 1.11
C MET A 118 18.11 10.40 1.08
N ILE A 119 18.82 11.45 1.49
CA ILE A 119 20.30 11.51 1.54
C ILE A 119 20.98 10.35 2.32
N ASN A 120 20.26 9.65 3.21
CA ASN A 120 20.82 8.67 4.15
C ASN A 120 20.59 7.20 3.77
N ILE A 121 20.10 6.95 2.55
CA ILE A 121 19.92 5.61 2.00
C ILE A 121 20.63 5.59 0.64
N ALA A 122 21.40 4.54 0.38
CA ALA A 122 21.96 4.28 -0.93
C ALA A 122 21.50 2.88 -1.34
N ILE A 123 20.41 2.82 -2.11
CA ILE A 123 19.92 1.57 -2.68
C ILE A 123 20.39 1.49 -4.12
N ASP A 124 21.01 0.38 -4.50
CA ASP A 124 21.31 0.13 -5.91
C ASP A 124 20.02 -0.05 -6.71
N THR A 125 19.95 0.53 -7.91
CA THR A 125 18.76 0.49 -8.77
C THR A 125 18.22 -0.94 -9.01
N TRP A 126 19.09 -1.95 -9.09
CA TRP A 126 18.65 -3.34 -9.23
C TRP A 126 17.87 -3.85 -8.02
N ILE A 127 18.20 -3.39 -6.81
CA ILE A 127 17.50 -3.74 -5.57
C ILE A 127 16.13 -3.05 -5.54
N GLU A 128 16.05 -1.80 -5.99
CA GLU A 128 14.78 -1.08 -6.14
C GLU A 128 13.83 -1.83 -7.10
N ILE A 129 14.34 -2.27 -8.25
CA ILE A 129 13.57 -3.02 -9.25
C ILE A 129 13.06 -4.35 -8.66
N ILE A 130 13.92 -5.10 -7.96
CA ILE A 130 13.51 -6.34 -7.29
C ILE A 130 12.40 -6.07 -6.26
N GLY A 131 12.57 -5.03 -5.45
CA GLY A 131 11.56 -4.61 -4.47
C GLY A 131 10.22 -4.25 -5.14
N ALA A 132 10.26 -3.49 -6.23
CA ALA A 132 9.08 -3.09 -6.98
C ALA A 132 8.35 -4.27 -7.63
N ILE A 133 9.10 -5.23 -8.19
CA ILE A 133 8.52 -6.48 -8.73
C ILE A 133 7.84 -7.28 -7.61
N LEU A 134 8.49 -7.39 -6.43
CA LEU A 134 7.92 -8.11 -5.30
C LEU A 134 6.62 -7.46 -4.81
N LEU A 135 6.59 -6.13 -4.71
CA LEU A 135 5.40 -5.37 -4.35
C LEU A 135 4.27 -5.60 -5.36
N ALA A 136 4.54 -5.42 -6.65
CA ALA A 136 3.55 -5.63 -7.69
C ALA A 136 3.05 -7.07 -7.75
N ALA A 137 3.90 -8.06 -7.43
CA ALA A 137 3.49 -9.46 -7.35
C ALA A 137 2.57 -9.73 -6.17
N ILE A 138 2.83 -9.12 -5.00
CA ILE A 138 1.95 -9.21 -3.83
C ILE A 138 0.57 -8.62 -4.19
N ASP A 139 0.53 -7.44 -4.80
CA ASP A 139 -0.73 -6.80 -5.21
C ASP A 139 -1.49 -7.67 -6.21
N TYR A 140 -0.79 -8.22 -7.20
CA TYR A 140 -1.39 -9.12 -8.19
C TYR A 140 -2.00 -10.37 -7.54
N ILE A 141 -1.30 -11.01 -6.61
CA ILE A 141 -1.82 -12.19 -5.90
C ILE A 141 -3.03 -11.82 -5.04
N ILE A 142 -3.00 -10.67 -4.38
CA ILE A 142 -4.12 -10.17 -3.57
C ILE A 142 -5.35 -9.94 -4.45
N ASP A 143 -5.19 -9.29 -5.60
CA ASP A 143 -6.30 -9.00 -6.51
C ASP A 143 -6.84 -10.25 -7.20
N PHE A 144 -5.97 -11.19 -7.60
CA PHE A 144 -6.38 -12.49 -8.12
C PHE A 144 -7.23 -13.28 -7.12
N ASN A 145 -6.85 -13.27 -5.83
CA ASN A 145 -7.61 -13.94 -4.78
C ASN A 145 -8.97 -13.27 -4.51
N LYS A 146 -9.10 -11.95 -4.72
CA LYS A 146 -10.39 -11.25 -4.58
C LYS A 146 -11.38 -11.68 -5.66
N GLU A 147 -10.93 -11.82 -6.91
CA GLU A 147 -11.81 -12.28 -8.01
C GLU A 147 -12.30 -13.72 -7.76
N LYS A 148 -11.43 -14.62 -7.29
CA LYS A 148 -11.80 -16.01 -7.00
C LYS A 148 -12.77 -16.18 -5.81
N MET A 149 -12.89 -15.20 -4.92
CA MET A 149 -13.84 -15.27 -3.78
C MET A 149 -15.27 -14.85 -4.16
N ILE A 150 -15.48 -14.35 -5.38
CA ILE A 150 -16.78 -13.85 -5.86
C ILE A 150 -17.45 -14.86 -6.82
N ASP A 151 -16.71 -15.87 -7.30
CA ASP A 151 -17.18 -17.02 -8.09
C ASP A 151 -17.43 -18.26 -7.23
#